data_AF-A0A2I0AKL5-F1
#
_entry.id   AF-A0A2I0AKL5-F1
#
_cell.length_a   1.000
_cell.length_b   1.000
_cell.length_c   1.000
_cell.angle_alpha   90.00
_cell.angle_beta   90.00
_cell.angle_gamma   90.00
#
_symmetry.space_group_name_H-M   'P 1'
#
loop_
_entity.id
_entity.type
_entity.pdbx_description
1 polymer ?
#
loop_
_entity_poly.entity_id
_entity_poly.type
_entity_poly.pdbx_seq_one_letter_code
_entity_poly.pdbx_strand_id
1 'polypeptide(L)'
;MLIKATLSQVHRPWVLPPATSGRNPSPETFSCRRSSMRMNPGRRPGLRLCRARRRARYEEEGEEEGYGRNEEIAMLESYTESTRSEVLLVRATVDGEEEEVLVFKGYSSSLSSRTAVDPARSVLPAKAIIRSIDVIKGPFDPSSIEYLEKGLTWDEFKARLRTN
;
A
#
# COMPACT_ATOMS: atom_id res chain seq x y z
N MET A 1 -20.33 53.98 18.68
CA MET A 1 -20.58 52.82 17.81
C MET A 1 -19.26 52.26 17.32
N LEU A 2 -19.10 50.94 17.49
CA LEU A 2 -18.15 50.00 16.88
C LEU A 2 -16.63 50.15 17.13
N ILE A 3 -16.23 49.69 18.32
CA ILE A 3 -15.24 48.64 18.63
C ILE A 3 -14.22 48.29 17.52
N LYS A 4 -12.95 48.68 17.73
CA LYS A 4 -11.78 48.07 17.10
C LYS A 4 -11.46 46.75 17.81
N ALA A 5 -11.67 45.62 17.15
CA ALA A 5 -11.23 44.32 17.64
C ALA A 5 -9.72 44.16 17.44
N THR A 6 -8.97 44.06 18.53
CA THR A 6 -7.56 43.66 18.54
C THR A 6 -7.48 42.13 18.51
N LEU A 7 -7.01 41.56 17.41
CA LEU A 7 -6.70 40.13 17.34
C LEU A 7 -5.35 39.90 18.04
N SER A 8 -5.38 39.23 19.19
CA SER A 8 -4.19 38.83 19.93
C SER A 8 -3.54 37.63 19.24
N GLN A 9 -2.37 37.85 18.64
CA GLN A 9 -1.59 36.84 17.94
C GLN A 9 -0.78 36.05 18.98
N VAL A 10 -1.29 34.91 19.42
CA VAL A 10 -0.59 34.00 20.33
C VAL A 10 0.38 33.13 19.53
N HIS A 11 1.63 33.58 19.38
CA HIS A 11 2.74 32.70 19.02
C HIS A 11 3.08 31.82 20.24
N ARG A 12 2.86 30.50 20.13
CA ARG A 12 3.47 29.52 21.04
C ARG A 12 4.72 28.95 20.37
N PRO A 13 5.93 29.26 20.86
CA PRO A 13 7.13 28.58 20.37
C PRO A 13 7.10 27.10 20.79
N TRP A 14 7.40 26.23 19.83
CA TRP A 14 7.53 24.79 20.05
C TRP A 14 8.78 24.56 20.92
N VAL A 15 8.56 24.27 22.20
CA VAL A 15 9.63 23.87 23.12
C VAL A 15 9.82 22.36 22.99
N LEU A 16 11.00 21.95 22.53
CA LEU A 16 11.44 20.56 22.51
C LEU A 16 11.56 20.02 23.95
N PRO A 17 11.05 18.81 24.25
CA PRO A 17 11.32 18.15 25.53
C PRO A 17 12.77 17.63 25.57
N PRO A 18 13.40 17.58 26.77
CA PRO A 18 14.77 17.09 26.91
C PRO A 18 14.88 15.58 26.67
N ALA A 19 15.99 15.20 26.04
CA ALA A 19 16.37 13.81 25.81
C ALA A 19 16.53 13.07 27.14
N THR A 20 15.71 12.04 27.37
CA THR A 20 15.92 11.09 28.45
C THR A 20 16.76 9.92 27.94
N SER A 21 17.87 9.69 28.62
CA SER A 21 18.79 8.58 28.39
C SER A 21 18.15 7.26 28.82
N GLY A 22 17.47 6.60 27.87
CA GLY A 22 17.02 5.23 28.01
C GLY A 22 18.19 4.26 27.83
N ARG A 23 18.53 3.53 28.89
CA ARG A 23 19.55 2.47 28.92
C ARG A 23 19.23 1.37 27.92
N ASN A 24 20.20 1.02 27.09
CA ASN A 24 20.27 -0.26 26.39
C ASN A 24 20.36 -1.41 27.41
N PRO A 25 19.50 -2.45 27.34
CA PRO A 25 19.81 -3.74 27.91
C PRO A 25 20.66 -4.57 26.92
N SER A 26 21.83 -4.97 27.40
CA SER A 26 22.81 -5.88 26.79
C SER A 26 22.21 -7.27 26.49
N PRO A 27 22.86 -8.07 25.62
CA PRO A 27 22.37 -9.40 25.25
C PRO A 27 22.83 -10.43 26.28
N GLU A 28 21.96 -10.79 27.23
CA GLU A 28 22.23 -11.92 28.14
C GLU A 28 21.59 -13.19 27.61
N THR A 29 22.45 -14.01 27.01
CA THR A 29 22.47 -15.47 27.06
C THR A 29 21.37 -16.13 27.91
N PHE A 30 20.33 -16.63 27.25
CA PHE A 30 19.41 -17.59 27.84
C PHE A 30 20.16 -18.92 28.10
N SER A 31 20.75 -19.04 29.29
CA SER A 31 21.22 -20.31 29.82
C SER A 31 20.00 -21.11 30.33
N CYS A 32 19.73 -22.24 29.69
CA CYS A 32 18.68 -23.16 30.10
C CYS A 32 19.07 -23.83 31.43
N ARG A 33 18.55 -23.33 32.56
CA ARG A 33 18.56 -24.09 33.82
C ARG A 33 17.63 -25.29 33.69
N ARG A 34 18.23 -26.47 33.61
CA ARG A 34 17.55 -27.77 33.66
C ARG A 34 17.05 -28.03 35.08
N SER A 35 15.83 -27.60 35.37
CA SER A 35 15.11 -28.08 36.56
C SER A 35 14.59 -29.48 36.27
N SER A 36 15.19 -30.47 36.94
CA SER A 36 14.76 -31.86 36.94
C SER A 36 13.37 -31.97 37.59
N MET A 37 12.32 -32.14 36.78
CA MET A 37 11.01 -32.52 37.27
C MET A 37 10.94 -34.03 37.41
N ARG A 38 10.77 -34.49 38.65
CA ARG A 38 10.43 -35.88 38.97
C ARG A 38 9.09 -36.23 38.32
N MET A 39 9.06 -37.31 37.55
CA MET A 39 7.84 -37.86 36.97
C MET A 39 7.05 -38.60 38.05
N ASN A 40 5.76 -38.29 38.16
CA ASN A 40 4.78 -39.11 38.89
C ASN A 40 3.87 -39.79 37.85
N PRO A 41 3.80 -41.13 37.77
CA PRO A 41 3.04 -41.81 36.74
C PRO A 41 1.61 -42.03 37.23
N GLY A 42 0.68 -41.21 36.77
CA GLY A 42 -0.74 -41.49 37.02
C GLY A 42 -1.63 -40.29 36.82
N ARG A 43 -2.06 -40.10 35.56
CA ARG A 43 -3.38 -39.59 35.12
C ARG A 43 -3.23 -39.02 33.72
N ARG A 44 -3.75 -39.73 32.72
CA ARG A 44 -4.11 -39.14 31.43
C ARG A 44 -5.39 -38.35 31.63
N PRO A 45 -5.41 -37.06 31.27
CA PRO A 45 -6.49 -36.63 30.38
C PRO A 45 -6.05 -35.59 29.34
N GLY A 46 -6.46 -35.85 28.10
CA GLY A 46 -6.77 -34.80 27.13
C GLY A 46 -5.58 -34.21 26.38
N LEU A 47 -5.33 -34.72 25.18
CA LEU A 47 -4.69 -33.95 24.11
C LEU A 47 -5.50 -32.67 23.86
N ARG A 48 -5.13 -31.56 24.52
CA ARG A 48 -5.56 -30.24 24.09
C ARG A 48 -4.66 -29.84 22.92
N LEU A 49 -5.03 -30.29 21.72
CA LEU A 49 -4.52 -29.74 20.48
C LEU A 49 -4.94 -28.27 20.42
N CYS A 50 -4.02 -27.38 20.77
CA CYS A 50 -4.14 -25.95 20.48
C CYS A 50 -4.16 -25.75 18.97
N ARG A 51 -5.35 -25.86 18.37
CA ARG A 51 -5.61 -25.49 16.97
C ARG A 51 -6.33 -24.16 16.92
N ALA A 52 -5.85 -23.18 17.68
CA ALA A 52 -6.24 -21.79 17.53
C ALA A 52 -5.57 -21.23 16.27
N ARG A 53 -6.01 -21.68 15.10
CA ARG A 53 -5.78 -20.92 13.86
C ARG A 53 -6.63 -19.66 14.00
N ARG A 54 -6.00 -18.53 14.35
CA ARG A 54 -6.61 -17.21 14.19
C ARG A 54 -6.98 -17.08 12.72
N ARG A 55 -8.25 -17.34 12.38
CA ARG A 55 -8.80 -16.87 11.11
C ARG A 55 -8.92 -15.36 11.29
N ALA A 56 -8.09 -14.61 10.58
CA ALA A 56 -8.39 -13.20 10.35
C ALA A 56 -9.73 -13.18 9.62
N ARG A 57 -10.79 -12.80 10.33
CA ARG A 57 -12.10 -12.55 9.74
C ARG A 57 -11.98 -11.15 9.15
N TYR A 58 -11.76 -11.05 7.85
CA TYR A 58 -11.93 -9.78 7.16
C TYR A 58 -13.42 -9.48 7.21
N GLU A 59 -13.81 -8.40 7.87
CA GLU A 59 -15.14 -7.83 7.72
C GLU A 59 -15.20 -7.27 6.30
N GLU A 60 -15.96 -7.96 5.45
CA GLU A 60 -16.23 -7.56 4.07
C GLU A 60 -17.35 -6.51 4.13
N GLU A 61 -17.01 -5.31 4.60
CA GLU A 61 -17.88 -4.14 4.50
C GLU A 61 -17.57 -3.43 3.18
N GLY A 62 -18.53 -3.42 2.26
CA GLY A 62 -18.45 -2.62 1.05
C GLY A 62 -19.18 -3.24 -0.13
N GLU A 63 -20.49 -3.02 -0.15
CA GLU A 63 -21.36 -2.82 -1.32
C GLU A 63 -20.73 -3.25 -2.67
N GLU A 64 -21.14 -4.42 -3.17
CA GLU A 64 -20.88 -4.90 -4.54
C GLU A 64 -21.65 -4.05 -5.57
N GLU A 65 -21.39 -2.74 -5.63
CA GLU A 65 -21.86 -1.91 -6.73
C GLU A 65 -20.82 -1.95 -7.85
N GLY A 66 -20.97 -2.94 -8.74
CA GLY A 66 -20.56 -2.83 -10.15
C GLY A 66 -19.21 -2.17 -10.45
N TYR A 67 -18.13 -2.57 -9.79
CA TYR A 67 -16.77 -2.21 -10.20
C TYR A 67 -16.41 -3.00 -11.46
N GLY A 68 -16.93 -2.58 -12.61
CA GLY A 68 -16.57 -3.17 -13.90
C GLY A 68 -15.05 -3.13 -14.11
N ARG A 69 -14.52 -4.13 -14.82
CA ARG A 69 -13.10 -4.19 -15.18
C ARG A 69 -12.74 -3.00 -16.07
N ASN A 70 -11.74 -2.22 -15.71
CA ASN A 70 -11.24 -1.15 -16.56
C ASN A 70 -10.33 -1.74 -17.65
N GLU A 71 -10.72 -1.56 -18.92
CA GLU A 71 -9.98 -2.10 -20.06
C GLU A 71 -8.63 -1.42 -20.28
N GLU A 72 -8.53 -0.12 -19.96
CA GLU A 72 -7.31 0.66 -20.13
C GLU A 72 -6.22 0.18 -19.17
N ILE A 73 -6.58 -0.06 -17.91
CA ILE A 73 -5.66 -0.65 -16.92
C ILE A 73 -5.23 -2.05 -17.33
N ALA A 74 -6.16 -2.88 -17.83
CA ALA A 74 -5.82 -4.23 -18.31
C ALA A 74 -4.81 -4.19 -19.48
N MET A 75 -4.90 -3.17 -20.34
CA MET A 75 -3.93 -2.95 -21.43
C MET A 75 -2.55 -2.54 -20.88
N LEU A 76 -2.51 -1.67 -19.86
CA LEU A 76 -1.26 -1.29 -19.20
C LEU A 76 -0.61 -2.47 -18.46
N GLU A 77 -1.39 -3.31 -17.80
CA GLU A 77 -0.92 -4.54 -17.16
C GLU A 77 -0.23 -5.44 -18.19
N SER A 78 -0.92 -5.73 -19.30
CA SER A 78 -0.40 -6.56 -20.40
C SER A 78 0.90 -5.99 -20.98
N TYR A 79 0.98 -4.66 -21.12
CA TYR A 79 2.20 -4.00 -21.56
C TYR A 79 3.38 -4.24 -20.61
N THR A 80 3.20 -3.96 -19.31
CA THR A 80 4.28 -4.13 -18.31
C THR A 80 4.66 -5.59 -18.06
N GLU A 81 3.79 -6.54 -18.41
CA GLU A 81 4.10 -7.96 -18.39
C GLU A 81 5.19 -8.30 -19.42
N SER A 82 5.11 -7.71 -20.62
CA SER A 82 6.13 -7.82 -21.67
C SER A 82 7.39 -6.98 -21.38
N THR A 83 7.24 -5.80 -20.77
CA THR A 83 8.35 -4.86 -20.51
C THR A 83 8.63 -4.74 -19.01
N ARG A 84 9.34 -5.74 -18.45
CA ARG A 84 9.59 -5.84 -17.00
C ARG A 84 10.62 -4.84 -16.45
N SER A 85 11.32 -4.12 -17.32
CA SER A 85 12.28 -3.06 -16.96
C SER A 85 11.63 -1.70 -16.76
N GLU A 86 10.33 -1.58 -17.00
CA GLU A 86 9.57 -0.34 -16.87
C GLU A 86 8.45 -0.51 -15.85
N VAL A 87 8.13 0.59 -15.19
CA VAL A 87 7.03 0.73 -14.24
C VAL A 87 6.19 1.90 -14.73
N LEU A 88 4.87 1.75 -14.76
CA LEU A 88 3.98 2.82 -15.12
C LEU A 88 3.33 3.39 -13.86
N LEU A 89 3.43 4.71 -13.69
CA LEU A 89 2.67 5.43 -12.67
C LEU A 89 1.51 6.14 -13.37
N VAL A 90 0.30 5.68 -13.08
CA VAL A 90 -0.93 6.11 -13.72
C VAL A 90 -1.67 7.02 -12.76
N ARG A 91 -2.00 8.23 -13.22
CA ARG A 91 -2.89 9.14 -12.51
C ARG A 91 -4.25 9.08 -13.18
N ALA A 92 -5.25 8.66 -12.43
CA ALA A 92 -6.63 8.54 -12.92
C ALA A 92 -7.56 9.40 -12.07
N THR A 93 -8.73 9.71 -12.62
CA THR A 93 -9.81 10.36 -11.89
C THR A 93 -10.99 9.40 -11.76
N VAL A 94 -11.46 9.16 -10.54
CA VAL A 94 -12.64 8.37 -10.21
C VAL A 94 -13.64 9.28 -9.50
N ASP A 95 -14.81 9.50 -10.09
CA ASP A 95 -15.86 10.38 -9.53
C ASP A 95 -15.40 11.80 -9.13
N GLY A 96 -14.31 12.29 -9.75
CA GLY A 96 -13.73 13.60 -9.44
C GLY A 96 -12.58 13.56 -8.43
N GLU A 97 -12.28 12.41 -7.84
CA GLU A 97 -11.11 12.20 -6.98
C GLU A 97 -9.93 11.69 -7.80
N GLU A 98 -8.73 12.25 -7.55
CA GLU A 98 -7.50 11.75 -8.17
C GLU A 98 -6.99 10.51 -7.43
N GLU A 99 -6.75 9.44 -8.16
CA GLU A 99 -6.17 8.20 -7.66
C GLU A 99 -4.89 7.87 -8.43
N GLU A 100 -3.85 7.49 -7.69
CA GLU A 100 -2.57 7.07 -8.25
C GLU A 100 -2.45 5.55 -8.20
N VAL A 101 -2.12 4.97 -9.36
CA VAL A 101 -1.99 3.53 -9.52
C VAL A 101 -0.64 3.21 -10.14
N LEU A 102 0.10 2.31 -9.48
CA LEU A 102 1.35 1.76 -9.98
C LEU A 102 1.06 0.48 -10.75
N VAL A 103 1.58 0.36 -11.98
CA VAL A 103 1.49 -0.86 -12.80
C VAL A 103 2.89 -1.41 -13.04
N PHE A 104 3.12 -2.65 -12.62
CA PHE A 104 4.41 -3.32 -12.75
C PHE A 104 4.25 -4.83 -12.90
N LYS A 105 4.95 -5.42 -13.89
CA LYS A 105 4.99 -6.87 -14.15
C LYS A 105 3.59 -7.49 -14.28
N GLY A 106 2.64 -6.80 -14.91
CA GLY A 106 1.28 -7.32 -15.10
C GLY A 106 0.32 -7.11 -13.93
N TYR A 107 0.74 -6.39 -12.88
CA TYR A 107 -0.11 -6.09 -11.73
C TYR A 107 -0.28 -4.59 -11.55
N SER A 108 -1.50 -4.17 -11.23
CA SER A 108 -1.81 -2.82 -10.77
C SER A 108 -1.96 -2.78 -9.24
N SER A 109 -1.53 -1.69 -8.63
CA SER A 109 -1.73 -1.41 -7.20
C SER A 109 -2.03 0.06 -6.98
N SER A 110 -3.04 0.35 -6.16
CA SER A 110 -3.30 1.72 -5.73
C SER A 110 -2.21 2.17 -4.76
N LEU A 111 -1.81 3.43 -4.87
CA LEU A 111 -0.91 4.11 -3.93
C LEU A 111 -1.69 4.99 -2.95
N SER A 112 -2.88 5.44 -3.34
CA SER A 112 -3.73 6.33 -2.54
C SER A 112 -4.71 5.56 -1.66
N SER A 113 -5.14 4.39 -2.11
CA SER A 113 -6.20 3.60 -1.48
C SER A 113 -5.76 2.15 -1.21
N ARG A 114 -6.66 1.36 -0.61
CA ARG A 114 -6.41 -0.05 -0.34
C ARG A 114 -6.60 -0.86 -1.62
N THR A 115 -5.53 -1.49 -2.11
CA THR A 115 -5.63 -2.46 -3.19
C THR A 115 -6.50 -3.65 -2.77
N ALA A 116 -7.42 -4.08 -3.65
CA ALA A 116 -8.23 -5.26 -3.44
C ALA A 116 -7.36 -6.50 -3.23
N VAL A 117 -7.80 -7.42 -2.36
CA VAL A 117 -7.07 -8.68 -2.09
C VAL A 117 -7.21 -9.66 -3.27
N ASP A 118 -8.31 -9.57 -4.01
CA ASP A 118 -8.57 -10.41 -5.17
C ASP A 118 -7.84 -9.86 -6.42
N PRO A 119 -6.87 -10.60 -6.99
CA PRO A 119 -6.15 -10.16 -8.19
C PRO A 119 -7.02 -10.14 -9.45
N ALA A 120 -8.19 -10.79 -9.46
CA ALA A 120 -9.12 -10.72 -10.59
C ALA A 120 -9.87 -9.36 -10.64
N ARG A 121 -9.95 -8.66 -9.50
CA ARG A 121 -10.61 -7.36 -9.39
C ARG A 121 -9.67 -6.25 -9.86
N SER A 122 -10.15 -5.42 -10.77
CA SER A 122 -9.40 -4.24 -11.22
C SER A 122 -9.28 -3.23 -10.08
N VAL A 123 -8.11 -2.59 -9.96
CA VAL A 123 -7.85 -1.55 -8.95
C VAL A 123 -8.70 -0.32 -9.21
N LEU A 124 -8.85 0.09 -10.47
CA LEU A 124 -9.71 1.20 -10.85
C LEU A 124 -11.06 0.69 -11.40
N PRO A 125 -12.18 1.38 -11.10
CA PRO A 125 -13.46 1.05 -11.71
C PRO A 125 -13.47 1.34 -13.22
N ALA A 126 -14.40 0.72 -13.96
CA ALA A 126 -14.59 0.96 -15.39
C ALA A 126 -14.87 2.43 -15.77
N LYS A 127 -15.43 3.23 -14.85
CA LYS A 127 -15.68 4.67 -15.04
C LYS A 127 -14.45 5.56 -14.82
N ALA A 128 -13.33 4.99 -14.36
CA ALA A 128 -12.11 5.75 -14.12
C ALA A 128 -11.55 6.29 -15.43
N ILE A 129 -11.12 7.55 -15.42
CA ILE A 129 -10.52 8.21 -16.59
C ILE A 129 -9.03 8.39 -16.33
N ILE A 130 -8.17 7.80 -17.17
CA ILE A 130 -6.73 8.02 -17.10
C ILE A 130 -6.41 9.45 -17.54
N ARG A 131 -5.74 10.21 -16.66
CA ARG A 131 -5.31 11.59 -16.92
C ARG A 131 -3.92 11.66 -17.50
N SER A 132 -2.99 10.96 -16.85
CA SER A 132 -1.59 10.94 -17.26
C SER A 132 -0.93 9.63 -16.87
N ILE A 133 0.08 9.25 -17.65
CA ILE A 133 0.92 8.08 -17.43
C ILE A 133 2.36 8.57 -17.41
N ASP A 134 3.08 8.23 -16.35
CA ASP A 134 4.51 8.44 -16.25
C ASP A 134 5.20 7.07 -16.41
N VAL A 135 6.24 7.02 -17.25
CA VAL A 135 7.07 5.83 -17.43
C VAL A 135 8.29 5.98 -16.55
N ILE A 136 8.48 5.04 -15.64
CA ILE A 136 9.54 5.01 -14.64
C ILE A 136 10.41 3.79 -14.91
N LYS A 137 11.71 3.92 -14.70
CA LYS A 137 12.63 2.79 -14.78
C LYS A 137 12.38 1.82 -13.61
N GLY A 138 12.23 0.55 -13.93
CA GLY A 138 12.10 -0.53 -12.96
C GLY A 138 13.46 -1.02 -12.44
N PRO A 139 13.51 -1.59 -11.22
CA PRO A 139 12.42 -1.71 -10.24
C PRO A 139 12.07 -0.37 -9.58
N PHE A 140 10.82 -0.22 -9.14
CA PHE A 140 10.35 1.00 -8.47
C PHE A 140 11.05 1.19 -7.11
N ASP A 141 11.82 2.27 -6.98
CA ASP A 141 12.39 2.74 -5.71
C ASP A 141 11.72 4.06 -5.29
N PRO A 142 10.92 4.08 -4.22
CA PRO A 142 10.25 5.30 -3.78
C PRO A 142 11.23 6.37 -3.26
N SER A 143 12.45 6.00 -2.87
CA SER A 143 13.47 6.95 -2.41
C SER A 143 14.19 7.64 -3.56
N SER A 144 14.19 7.02 -4.75
CA SER A 144 14.89 7.50 -5.94
C SER A 144 14.12 7.10 -7.20
N ILE A 145 13.13 7.92 -7.57
CA ILE A 145 12.29 7.65 -8.75
C ILE A 145 13.01 8.18 -10.01
N GLU A 146 13.44 7.25 -10.87
CA GLU A 146 14.02 7.55 -12.19
C GLU A 146 12.92 7.59 -13.28
N TYR A 147 12.49 8.78 -13.67
CA TYR A 147 11.50 8.95 -14.73
C TYR A 147 12.14 8.90 -16.12
N LEU A 148 11.60 8.05 -17.00
CA LEU A 148 11.95 7.96 -18.41
C LEU A 148 11.08 8.92 -19.23
N GLU A 149 9.78 8.93 -18.97
CA GLU A 149 8.80 9.80 -19.61
C GLU A 149 7.78 10.28 -18.58
N LYS A 150 7.26 11.49 -18.74
CA LYS A 150 6.29 12.10 -17.82
C LYS A 150 5.13 12.71 -18.58
N GLY A 151 3.95 12.64 -17.97
CA GLY A 151 2.76 13.36 -18.39
C GLY A 151 2.17 12.85 -19.69
N LEU A 152 2.40 11.58 -20.06
CA LEU A 152 1.82 11.02 -21.28
C LEU A 152 0.31 10.91 -21.13
N THR A 153 -0.41 11.44 -22.10
CA THR A 153 -1.85 11.20 -22.21
C THR A 153 -2.10 9.75 -22.64
N TRP A 154 -3.32 9.26 -22.37
CA TRP A 154 -3.69 7.91 -22.79
C TRP A 154 -3.60 7.70 -24.30
N ASP A 155 -3.95 8.71 -25.10
CA ASP A 155 -3.87 8.64 -26.56
C ASP A 155 -2.43 8.58 -27.08
N GLU A 156 -1.52 9.36 -26.49
CA GLU A 156 -0.09 9.30 -26.80
C GLU A 156 0.48 7.92 -26.45
N PHE A 157 0.10 7.36 -25.29
CA PHE A 157 0.54 6.02 -24.90
C PHE A 157 0.02 4.94 -25.87
N LYS A 158 -1.25 5.02 -26.29
CA LYS A 158 -1.81 4.10 -27.31
C LYS A 158 -1.10 4.22 -28.65
N ALA A 159 -0.69 5.42 -29.06
CA ALA A 159 0.09 5.60 -30.29
C ALA A 159 1.46 4.92 -30.17
N ARG A 160 2.11 4.99 -29.01
CA ARG A 160 3.36 4.26 -28.71
C ARG A 160 3.18 2.74 -28.83
N LEU A 161 2.07 2.20 -28.28
CA LEU A 161 1.76 0.77 -28.34
C LEU A 161 1.49 0.25 -29.76
N ARG A 162 0.99 1.08 -30.68
CA ARG A 162 0.75 0.69 -32.08
C ARG A 162 2.01 0.70 -32.93
N THR A 163 3.01 1.45 -32.52
CA THR A 163 4.24 1.65 -33.28
C THR A 163 5.27 0.55 -33.01
N ASN A 164 5.13 -0.15 -31.87
CA ASN A 164 6.00 -1.23 -31.43
C ASN A 164 5.34 -2.59 -31.67
#